data_AF-A0A1Y5HWB0-F1
#
_entry.id   AF-A0A1Y5HWB0-F1
#
_cell.length_a   1.000
_cell.length_b   1.000
_cell.length_c   1.000
_cell.angle_alpha   90.00
_cell.angle_beta   90.00
_cell.angle_gamma   90.00
#
_symmetry.space_group_name_H-M   'P 1'
#
loop_
_entity.id
_entity.type
_entity.pdbx_description
1 polymer ?
#
loop_
_entity_poly.entity_id
_entity_poly.type
_entity_poly.pdbx_seq_one_letter_code
_entity_poly.pdbx_strand_id
1 'polypeptide(L)'
;MPLLALLSVLSVLALQLILVSASIGFAKSGLAKASDDLAVDNTWLQIAKALSFSNPDVFALEARALRSSAIASWDSQDVAQAYLQQSLLVWQKAISLRPEWPYYQLAAFDIEVFMNADAEIIQQRFQQIITLAPSERGMDKGFLELALFSWPQLLPTQKDWVVARLAIVPRRTLKTLYRSAKTVGREQLLCTLLPWGKVKSFCLT
;
A
#
# COMPACT_ATOMS: atom_id res chain seq x y z
N MET A 1 -41.03 14.19 -23.48
CA MET A 1 -40.51 12.80 -23.44
C MET A 1 -38.98 12.70 -23.27
N PRO A 2 -38.11 13.42 -24.00
CA PRO A 2 -36.66 13.23 -23.87
C PRO A 2 -36.10 13.71 -22.52
N LEU A 3 -36.68 14.75 -21.92
CA LEU A 3 -36.26 15.27 -20.61
C LEU A 3 -36.51 14.28 -19.46
N LEU A 4 -37.67 13.62 -19.43
CA LEU A 4 -37.99 12.64 -18.40
C LEU A 4 -37.08 11.40 -18.50
N ALA A 5 -36.85 10.90 -19.72
CA ALA A 5 -35.93 9.79 -19.94
C ALA A 5 -34.49 10.15 -19.52
N LEU A 6 -34.02 11.36 -19.85
CA LEU A 6 -32.71 11.85 -19.43
C LEU A 6 -32.60 11.93 -17.89
N LEU A 7 -33.62 12.48 -17.22
CA LEU A 7 -33.66 12.56 -15.76
C LEU A 7 -33.66 11.17 -15.10
N SER A 8 -34.38 10.20 -15.67
CA SER A 8 -34.36 8.82 -15.20
C SER A 8 -32.98 8.19 -15.34
N VAL A 9 -32.31 8.35 -16.48
CA VAL A 9 -30.95 7.83 -16.70
C VAL A 9 -29.96 8.46 -15.72
N LEU A 10 -29.99 9.78 -15.55
CA LEU A 10 -29.15 10.48 -14.59
C LEU A 10 -29.40 10.03 -13.15
N SER A 11 -30.66 9.79 -12.77
CA SER A 11 -31.01 9.30 -11.44
C SER A 11 -30.46 7.90 -11.18
N VAL A 12 -30.53 7.00 -12.18
CA VAL A 12 -29.96 5.65 -12.08
C VAL A 12 -28.44 5.71 -11.95
N LEU A 13 -27.77 6.55 -12.75
CA LEU A 13 -26.31 6.74 -12.66
C LEU A 13 -25.90 7.32 -11.30
N ALA A 14 -26.62 8.31 -10.79
CA ALA A 14 -26.36 8.87 -9.47
C ALA A 14 -26.53 7.81 -8.37
N LEU A 15 -27.60 7.02 -8.43
CA LEU A 15 -27.83 5.91 -7.50
C LEU A 15 -26.71 4.87 -7.56
N GLN A 16 -26.26 4.50 -8.76
CA GLN A 16 -25.14 3.58 -8.96
C GLN A 16 -23.85 4.12 -8.30
N LEU A 17 -23.52 5.40 -8.50
CA LEU A 17 -22.34 6.03 -7.90
C LEU A 17 -22.41 6.04 -6.37
N ILE A 18 -23.60 6.33 -5.81
CA ILE A 18 -23.83 6.30 -4.36
C ILE A 18 -23.64 4.88 -3.82
N LEU A 19 -24.25 3.88 -4.47
CA LEU A 19 -24.15 2.48 -4.05
C LEU A 19 -22.72 1.95 -4.11
N VAL A 20 -21.96 2.27 -5.16
CA VAL A 20 -20.54 1.91 -5.28
C VAL A 20 -19.74 2.58 -4.16
N SER A 21 -19.91 3.88 -3.95
CA SER A 21 -19.19 4.64 -2.93
C SER A 21 -19.46 4.12 -1.51
N ALA A 22 -20.74 3.86 -1.20
CA ALA A 22 -21.15 3.28 0.08
C ALA A 22 -20.55 1.88 0.28
N SER A 23 -20.61 1.03 -0.75
CA SER A 23 -20.04 -0.33 -0.72
C SER A 23 -18.54 -0.31 -0.48
N ILE A 24 -17.80 0.61 -1.12
CA ILE A 24 -16.36 0.82 -0.85
C ILE A 24 -16.15 1.22 0.62
N GLY A 25 -16.96 2.14 1.15
CA GLY A 25 -16.88 2.57 2.54
C GLY A 25 -17.09 1.42 3.53
N PHE A 26 -18.13 0.61 3.33
CA PHE A 26 -18.40 -0.55 4.18
C PHE A 26 -17.33 -1.63 4.06
N ALA A 27 -16.85 -1.92 2.86
CA ALA A 27 -15.78 -2.89 2.65
C ALA A 27 -14.48 -2.46 3.34
N LYS A 28 -14.08 -1.18 3.25
CA LYS A 28 -12.91 -0.64 3.97
C LYS A 28 -13.05 -0.81 5.48
N SER A 29 -14.24 -0.53 6.01
CA SER A 29 -14.54 -0.71 7.45
C SER A 29 -14.45 -2.19 7.86
N GLY A 30 -14.96 -3.11 7.03
CA GLY A 30 -14.84 -4.55 7.25
C GLY A 30 -13.39 -5.03 7.26
N LEU A 31 -12.59 -4.63 6.26
CA LEU A 31 -11.16 -4.96 6.19
C LEU A 31 -10.38 -4.46 7.40
N ALA A 32 -10.72 -3.28 7.94
CA ALA A 32 -10.06 -2.74 9.11
C ALA A 32 -10.36 -3.52 10.41
N LYS A 33 -11.44 -4.31 10.43
CA LYS A 33 -11.89 -5.06 11.62
C LYS A 33 -11.42 -6.51 11.66
N ALA A 34 -10.74 -7.01 10.63
CA ALA A 34 -10.22 -8.38 10.55
C ALA A 34 -11.27 -9.44 10.98
N SER A 35 -12.44 -9.42 10.31
CA SER A 35 -13.45 -10.48 10.49
C SER A 35 -12.88 -11.85 10.12
N ASP A 36 -13.38 -12.92 10.77
CA ASP A 36 -12.91 -14.32 10.63
C ASP A 36 -12.97 -14.91 9.19
N ASP A 37 -13.57 -14.21 8.22
CA ASP A 37 -13.59 -14.61 6.80
C ASP A 37 -12.40 -14.01 6.03
N LEU A 38 -11.95 -14.71 4.97
CA LEU A 38 -10.96 -14.16 4.05
C LEU A 38 -11.41 -12.79 3.53
N ALA A 39 -10.49 -11.83 3.51
CA ALA A 39 -10.77 -10.47 3.10
C ALA A 39 -11.34 -10.36 1.66
N VAL A 40 -10.99 -11.31 0.78
CA VAL A 40 -11.52 -11.41 -0.60
C VAL A 40 -13.00 -11.78 -0.67
N ASP A 41 -13.54 -12.44 0.35
CA ASP A 41 -14.94 -12.88 0.42
C ASP A 41 -15.86 -11.79 0.98
N ASN A 42 -15.33 -10.59 1.19
CA ASN A 42 -16.09 -9.45 1.68
C ASN A 42 -17.27 -9.10 0.77
N THR A 43 -18.50 -9.27 1.28
CA THR A 43 -19.76 -9.01 0.53
C THR A 43 -19.80 -7.61 -0.08
N TRP A 44 -19.36 -6.58 0.65
CA TRP A 44 -19.39 -5.21 0.17
C TRP A 44 -18.38 -4.96 -0.96
N LEU A 45 -17.24 -5.64 -0.95
CA LEU A 45 -16.29 -5.64 -2.07
C LEU A 45 -16.92 -6.30 -3.30
N GLN A 46 -17.61 -7.43 -3.15
CA GLN A 46 -18.27 -8.11 -4.28
C GLN A 46 -19.36 -7.24 -4.91
N ILE A 47 -20.16 -6.55 -4.09
CA ILE A 47 -21.16 -5.58 -4.56
C ILE A 47 -20.48 -4.42 -5.30
N ALA A 48 -19.42 -3.84 -4.74
CA ALA A 48 -18.68 -2.75 -5.38
C ALA A 48 -18.10 -3.17 -6.74
N LYS A 49 -17.57 -4.39 -6.85
CA LYS A 49 -17.08 -4.97 -8.11
C LYS A 49 -18.21 -5.14 -9.13
N ALA A 50 -19.35 -5.69 -8.72
CA ALA A 50 -20.49 -5.93 -9.62
C ALA A 50 -21.11 -4.64 -10.17
N LEU A 51 -21.12 -3.58 -9.37
CA LEU A 51 -21.77 -2.31 -9.72
C LEU A 51 -20.81 -1.29 -10.35
N SER A 52 -19.50 -1.49 -10.27
CA SER A 52 -18.52 -0.55 -10.83
C SER A 52 -17.95 -1.03 -12.15
N PHE A 53 -17.60 -0.07 -13.01
CA PHE A 53 -16.86 -0.33 -14.24
C PHE A 53 -15.53 0.42 -14.19
N SER A 54 -14.42 -0.30 -14.34
CA SER A 54 -13.06 0.27 -14.39
C SER A 54 -12.79 1.31 -13.29
N ASN A 55 -13.19 1.02 -12.05
CA ASN A 55 -13.03 1.95 -10.94
C ASN A 55 -11.71 1.68 -10.20
N PRO A 56 -10.74 2.61 -10.21
CA PRO A 56 -9.44 2.42 -9.58
C PRO A 56 -9.53 2.22 -8.06
N ASP A 57 -10.52 2.80 -7.39
CA ASP A 57 -10.70 2.66 -5.95
C ASP A 57 -11.27 1.28 -5.56
N VAL A 58 -12.05 0.66 -6.47
CA VAL A 58 -12.50 -0.73 -6.31
C VAL A 58 -11.35 -1.71 -6.54
N PHE A 59 -10.53 -1.49 -7.58
CA PHE A 59 -9.31 -2.29 -7.76
C PHE A 59 -8.35 -2.15 -6.58
N ALA A 60 -8.12 -0.93 -6.10
CA ALA A 60 -7.30 -0.69 -4.92
C ALA A 60 -7.85 -1.40 -3.67
N LEU A 61 -9.18 -1.54 -3.55
CA LEU A 61 -9.80 -2.26 -2.44
C LEU A 61 -9.62 -3.77 -2.58
N GLU A 62 -9.84 -4.32 -3.78
CA GLU A 62 -9.61 -5.73 -4.09
C GLU A 62 -8.14 -6.14 -3.86
N ALA A 63 -7.20 -5.32 -4.32
CA ALA A 63 -5.78 -5.58 -4.11
C ALA A 63 -5.40 -5.62 -2.63
N ARG A 64 -5.99 -4.74 -1.79
CA ARG A 64 -5.80 -4.79 -0.33
C ARG A 64 -6.42 -6.03 0.29
N ALA A 65 -7.60 -6.45 -0.18
CA ALA A 65 -8.23 -7.68 0.28
C ALA A 65 -7.35 -8.90 -0.03
N LEU A 66 -6.85 -9.00 -1.26
CA LEU A 66 -5.91 -10.05 -1.68
C LEU A 66 -4.65 -10.07 -0.81
N ARG A 67 -4.04 -8.90 -0.54
CA ARG A 67 -2.89 -8.79 0.37
C ARG A 67 -3.22 -9.28 1.78
N SER A 68 -4.38 -8.90 2.32
CA SER A 68 -4.81 -9.33 3.65
C SER A 68 -5.03 -10.85 3.70
N SER A 69 -5.60 -11.43 2.66
CA SER A 69 -5.74 -12.88 2.51
C SER A 69 -4.39 -13.59 2.40
N ALA A 70 -3.40 -12.99 1.71
CA ALA A 70 -2.04 -13.54 1.68
C ALA A 70 -1.43 -13.64 3.09
N ILE A 71 -1.60 -12.59 3.91
CA ILE A 71 -1.13 -12.58 5.30
C ILE A 71 -1.87 -13.62 6.15
N ALA A 72 -3.19 -13.74 5.98
CA ALA A 72 -3.97 -14.75 6.70
C ALA A 72 -3.61 -16.19 6.31
N SER A 73 -3.09 -16.40 5.10
CA SER A 73 -2.66 -17.69 4.57
C SER A 73 -1.13 -17.88 4.59
N TRP A 74 -0.39 -17.11 5.40
CA TRP A 74 1.09 -17.09 5.34
C TRP A 74 1.75 -18.46 5.65
N ASP A 75 1.08 -19.31 6.42
CA ASP A 75 1.53 -20.67 6.72
C ASP A 75 1.53 -21.58 5.48
N SER A 76 0.76 -21.23 4.45
CA SER A 76 0.75 -21.88 3.14
C SER A 76 1.38 -20.96 2.10
N GLN A 77 2.70 -21.09 1.93
CA GLN A 77 3.48 -20.18 1.08
C GLN A 77 2.95 -20.08 -0.35
N ASP A 78 2.55 -21.20 -0.98
CA ASP A 78 2.02 -21.20 -2.34
C ASP A 78 0.72 -20.39 -2.46
N VAL A 79 -0.18 -20.53 -1.48
CA VAL A 79 -1.46 -19.81 -1.43
C VAL A 79 -1.21 -18.32 -1.17
N ALA A 80 -0.35 -17.99 -0.20
CA ALA A 80 0.02 -16.61 0.09
C ALA A 80 0.65 -15.93 -1.14
N GLN A 81 1.55 -16.63 -1.83
CA GLN A 81 2.21 -16.11 -3.03
C GLN A 81 1.22 -15.89 -4.18
N ALA A 82 0.27 -16.80 -4.38
CA ALA A 82 -0.78 -16.63 -5.38
C ALA A 82 -1.63 -15.38 -5.10
N TYR A 83 -1.99 -15.13 -3.84
CA TYR A 83 -2.71 -13.92 -3.45
C TYR A 83 -1.88 -12.64 -3.64
N LEU A 84 -0.58 -12.65 -3.33
CA LEU A 84 0.30 -11.50 -3.57
C LEU A 84 0.44 -11.20 -5.07
N GLN A 85 0.63 -12.22 -5.91
CA GLN A 85 0.69 -12.04 -7.36
C GLN A 85 -0.60 -11.44 -7.92
N GLN A 86 -1.75 -11.96 -7.49
CA GLN A 86 -3.05 -11.39 -7.87
C GLN A 86 -3.20 -9.95 -7.36
N SER A 87 -2.79 -9.67 -6.11
CA SER A 87 -2.81 -8.32 -5.54
C SER A 87 -2.01 -7.34 -6.39
N LEU A 88 -0.80 -7.73 -6.82
CA LEU A 88 0.05 -6.91 -7.67
C LEU A 88 -0.59 -6.63 -9.03
N LEU A 89 -1.17 -7.64 -9.69
CA LEU A 89 -1.88 -7.47 -10.96
C LEU A 89 -3.07 -6.50 -10.83
N VAL A 90 -3.82 -6.58 -9.73
CA VAL A 90 -4.93 -5.67 -9.48
C VAL A 90 -4.43 -4.25 -9.16
N TRP A 91 -3.33 -4.11 -8.42
CA TRP A 91 -2.68 -2.81 -8.22
C TRP A 91 -2.24 -2.18 -9.54
N GLN A 92 -1.67 -2.97 -10.45
CA GLN A 92 -1.28 -2.48 -11.78
C GLN A 92 -2.47 -1.95 -12.59
N LYS A 93 -3.66 -2.58 -12.46
CA LYS A 93 -4.91 -2.04 -13.05
C LYS A 93 -5.34 -0.72 -12.41
N ALA A 94 -5.21 -0.58 -11.08
CA ALA A 94 -5.52 0.68 -10.41
C ALA A 94 -4.54 1.80 -10.84
N ILE A 95 -3.25 1.46 -10.96
CA ILE A 95 -2.19 2.36 -11.41
C ILE A 95 -2.41 2.78 -12.86
N SER A 96 -2.77 1.87 -13.77
CA SER A 96 -2.98 2.24 -15.18
C SER A 96 -4.12 3.26 -15.36
N LEU A 97 -5.10 3.26 -14.47
CA LEU A 97 -6.21 4.22 -14.45
C LEU A 97 -5.88 5.52 -13.72
N ARG A 98 -4.94 5.51 -12.77
CA ARG A 98 -4.47 6.70 -12.03
C ARG A 98 -2.94 6.65 -11.84
N PRO A 99 -2.15 6.85 -12.92
CA PRO A 99 -0.71 6.61 -12.90
C PRO A 99 0.04 7.56 -11.97
N GLU A 100 -0.48 8.77 -11.80
CA GLU A 100 0.10 9.82 -10.96
C GLU A 100 -0.27 9.68 -9.48
N TRP A 101 -1.10 8.70 -9.09
CA TRP A 101 -1.52 8.55 -7.70
C TRP A 101 -0.47 7.78 -6.89
N PRO A 102 0.33 8.46 -6.04
CA PRO A 102 1.53 7.85 -5.47
C PRO A 102 1.21 6.77 -4.42
N TYR A 103 0.03 6.84 -3.79
CA TYR A 103 -0.42 5.84 -2.82
C TYR A 103 -0.66 4.46 -3.45
N TYR A 104 -1.03 4.38 -4.73
CA TYR A 104 -1.15 3.08 -5.41
C TYR A 104 0.22 2.49 -5.75
N GLN A 105 1.18 3.35 -6.13
CA GLN A 105 2.58 2.94 -6.34
C GLN A 105 3.20 2.40 -5.06
N LEU A 106 2.97 3.08 -3.93
CA LEU A 106 3.44 2.61 -2.62
C LEU A 106 2.80 1.29 -2.21
N ALA A 107 1.52 1.09 -2.48
CA ALA A 107 0.86 -0.16 -2.17
C ALA A 107 1.32 -1.32 -3.08
N ALA A 108 1.65 -1.06 -4.35
CA ALA A 108 2.30 -2.05 -5.22
C ALA A 108 3.72 -2.37 -4.72
N PHE A 109 4.49 -1.34 -4.32
CA PHE A 109 5.82 -1.51 -3.73
C PHE A 109 5.80 -2.42 -2.51
N ASP A 110 4.79 -2.26 -1.65
CA ASP A 110 4.56 -3.13 -0.50
C ASP A 110 4.39 -4.60 -0.91
N ILE A 111 3.67 -4.90 -1.99
CA ILE A 111 3.55 -6.28 -2.50
C ILE A 111 4.88 -6.79 -3.06
N GLU A 112 5.59 -5.97 -3.84
CA GLU A 112 6.88 -6.33 -4.44
C GLU A 112 7.93 -6.64 -3.35
N VAL A 113 7.95 -5.86 -2.26
CA VAL A 113 8.81 -6.12 -1.10
C VAL A 113 8.41 -7.43 -0.39
N PHE A 114 7.11 -7.69 -0.18
CA PHE A 114 6.64 -8.93 0.43
C PHE A 114 6.96 -10.18 -0.40
N MET A 115 6.95 -10.04 -1.73
CA MET A 115 7.34 -11.11 -2.66
C MET A 115 8.85 -11.27 -2.78
N ASN A 116 9.66 -10.44 -2.10
CA ASN A 116 11.11 -10.36 -2.26
C ASN A 116 11.52 -10.22 -3.74
N ALA A 117 10.88 -9.28 -4.44
CA ALA A 117 11.14 -9.03 -5.86
C ALA A 117 12.62 -8.66 -6.11
N ASP A 118 13.03 -8.86 -7.36
CA ASP A 118 14.39 -8.56 -7.80
C ASP A 118 14.74 -7.07 -7.60
N ALA A 119 16.04 -6.81 -7.40
CA ALA A 119 16.52 -5.48 -7.09
C ALA A 119 16.12 -4.42 -8.13
N GLU A 120 16.11 -4.77 -9.41
CA GLU A 120 15.70 -3.87 -10.50
C GLU A 120 14.25 -3.39 -10.33
N ILE A 121 13.33 -4.28 -9.98
CA ILE A 121 11.90 -3.96 -9.77
C ILE A 121 11.75 -3.00 -8.60
N ILE A 122 12.41 -3.32 -7.48
CA ILE A 122 12.39 -2.51 -6.26
C ILE A 122 12.99 -1.12 -6.51
N GLN A 123 14.12 -1.04 -7.21
CA GLN A 123 14.77 0.22 -7.55
C GLN A 123 13.89 1.07 -8.47
N GLN A 124 13.29 0.48 -9.49
CA GLN A 124 12.41 1.19 -10.43
C GLN A 124 11.17 1.74 -9.71
N ARG A 125 10.50 0.92 -8.89
CA ARG A 125 9.32 1.36 -8.14
C ARG A 125 9.67 2.45 -7.13
N PHE A 126 10.78 2.28 -6.41
CA PHE A 126 11.28 3.30 -5.48
C PHE A 126 11.49 4.63 -6.20
N GLN A 127 12.17 4.61 -7.35
CA GLN A 127 12.42 5.81 -8.16
C GLN A 127 11.11 6.46 -8.62
N GLN A 128 10.13 5.65 -9.04
CA GLN A 128 8.82 6.15 -9.45
C GLN A 128 8.10 6.88 -8.30
N ILE A 129 8.12 6.32 -7.09
CA ILE A 129 7.47 6.93 -5.91
C ILE A 129 8.11 8.27 -5.55
N ILE A 130 9.44 8.34 -5.47
CA ILE A 130 10.12 9.60 -5.10
C ILE A 130 10.01 10.67 -6.19
N THR A 131 9.79 10.26 -7.44
CA THR A 131 9.55 11.19 -8.56
C THR A 131 8.15 11.78 -8.49
N LEU A 132 7.14 10.96 -8.19
CA LEU A 132 5.75 11.41 -8.08
C LEU A 132 5.47 12.21 -6.80
N ALA A 133 6.09 11.81 -5.69
CA ALA A 133 5.77 12.33 -4.36
C ALA A 133 7.02 12.60 -3.51
N PRO A 134 7.95 13.48 -3.97
CA PRO A 134 9.25 13.70 -3.31
C PRO A 134 9.16 14.24 -1.88
N SER A 135 8.02 14.81 -1.49
CA SER A 135 7.82 15.45 -0.18
C SER A 135 6.52 15.07 0.52
N GLU A 136 5.79 14.06 0.05
CA GLU A 136 4.49 13.67 0.60
C GLU A 136 4.63 13.04 2.00
N ARG A 137 4.42 13.86 3.03
CA ARG A 137 4.60 13.44 4.44
C ARG A 137 3.66 12.31 4.85
N GLY A 138 2.49 12.20 4.22
CA GLY A 138 1.52 11.13 4.50
C GLY A 138 2.06 9.73 4.19
N MET A 139 3.06 9.63 3.33
CA MET A 139 3.63 8.36 2.87
C MET A 139 4.92 7.95 3.59
N ASP A 140 5.60 8.90 4.25
CA ASP A 140 6.95 8.70 4.81
C ASP A 140 7.05 7.45 5.70
N LYS A 141 6.08 7.22 6.58
CA LYS A 141 6.13 6.07 7.50
C LYS A 141 6.17 4.76 6.71
N GLY A 142 5.19 4.50 5.85
CA GLY A 142 5.09 3.25 5.12
C GLY A 142 6.22 3.09 4.11
N PHE A 143 6.59 4.18 3.42
CA PHE A 143 7.65 4.12 2.42
C PHE A 143 9.03 3.86 3.03
N LEU A 144 9.36 4.52 4.15
CA LEU A 144 10.64 4.29 4.84
C LEU A 144 10.70 2.91 5.50
N GLU A 145 9.57 2.38 5.98
CA GLU A 145 9.48 1.00 6.47
C GLU A 145 9.83 0.00 5.36
N LEU A 146 9.20 0.13 4.19
CA LEU A 146 9.48 -0.73 3.04
C LEU A 146 10.91 -0.56 2.50
N ALA A 147 11.44 0.66 2.52
CA ALA A 147 12.83 0.92 2.15
C ALA A 147 13.81 0.23 3.11
N LEU A 148 13.52 0.20 4.41
CA LEU A 148 14.31 -0.55 5.38
C LEU A 148 14.18 -2.05 5.16
N PHE A 149 13.02 -2.57 4.73
CA PHE A 149 12.78 -3.99 4.43
C PHE A 149 13.39 -4.45 3.10
N SER A 150 13.64 -3.53 2.18
CA SER A 150 14.31 -3.79 0.90
C SER A 150 15.74 -3.22 0.83
N TRP A 151 16.30 -2.78 1.95
CA TRP A 151 17.59 -2.06 2.01
C TRP A 151 18.73 -2.63 1.14
N PRO A 152 19.00 -3.95 1.10
CA PRO A 152 20.06 -4.51 0.27
C PRO A 152 19.85 -4.28 -1.23
N GLN A 153 18.59 -4.19 -1.68
CA GLN A 153 18.21 -4.01 -3.08
C GLN A 153 18.29 -2.55 -3.53
N LEU A 154 18.37 -1.58 -2.61
CA LEU A 154 18.39 -0.16 -2.96
C LEU A 154 19.75 0.30 -3.51
N LEU A 155 19.71 1.19 -4.51
CA LEU A 155 20.88 1.89 -5.04
C LEU A 155 21.50 2.82 -3.98
N PRO A 156 22.81 3.15 -4.08
CA PRO A 156 23.44 4.11 -3.19
C PRO A 156 22.68 5.45 -3.09
N THR A 157 22.28 6.02 -4.23
CA THR A 157 21.52 7.29 -4.27
C THR A 157 20.15 7.20 -3.60
N GLN A 158 19.50 6.04 -3.68
CA GLN A 158 18.22 5.77 -3.01
C GLN A 158 18.43 5.62 -1.50
N LYS A 159 19.51 4.98 -1.06
CA LYS A 159 19.91 4.90 0.34
C LYS A 159 20.18 6.30 0.91
N ASP A 160 20.91 7.15 0.18
CA ASP A 160 21.15 8.54 0.58
C ASP A 160 19.84 9.32 0.74
N TRP A 161 18.90 9.13 -0.18
CA TRP A 161 17.56 9.71 -0.08
C TRP A 161 16.83 9.25 1.20
N VAL A 162 16.86 7.94 1.51
CA VAL A 162 16.25 7.37 2.71
C VAL A 162 16.87 7.96 3.96
N VAL A 163 18.20 8.07 4.03
CA VAL A 163 18.92 8.66 5.17
C VAL A 163 18.53 10.12 5.36
N ALA A 164 18.53 10.91 4.29
CA ALA A 164 18.12 12.31 4.33
C ALA A 164 16.67 12.46 4.82
N ARG A 165 15.77 11.56 4.40
CA ARG A 165 14.38 11.57 4.83
C ARG A 165 14.21 11.15 6.29
N LEU A 166 14.89 10.09 6.73
CA LEU A 166 14.94 9.65 8.13
C LEU A 166 15.46 10.77 9.05
N ALA A 167 16.37 11.61 8.56
CA ALA A 167 16.89 12.74 9.31
C ALA A 167 15.86 13.86 9.55
N ILE A 168 14.69 13.86 8.91
CA ILE A 168 13.67 14.92 9.10
C ILE A 168 12.33 14.42 9.63
N VAL A 169 12.08 13.10 9.68
CA VAL A 169 10.82 12.57 10.22
C VAL A 169 10.68 12.79 11.73
N PRO A 170 9.44 12.92 12.25
CA PRO A 170 9.19 13.07 13.68
C PRO A 170 9.71 11.89 14.51
N ARG A 171 10.08 12.15 15.77
CA ARG A 171 10.58 11.11 16.69
C ARG A 171 9.62 9.93 16.87
N ARG A 172 8.30 10.20 16.85
CA ARG A 172 7.27 9.14 16.93
C ARG A 172 7.38 8.18 15.75
N THR A 173 7.60 8.71 14.54
CA THR A 173 7.81 7.91 13.33
C THR A 173 9.10 7.11 13.42
N LEU A 174 10.21 7.71 13.85
CA LEU A 174 11.48 6.97 14.06
C LEU A 174 11.33 5.79 15.02
N LYS A 175 10.61 5.98 16.13
CA LYS A 175 10.35 4.90 17.09
C LYS A 175 9.57 3.75 16.46
N THR A 176 8.62 4.05 15.58
CA THR A 176 7.89 3.02 14.83
C THR A 176 8.79 2.32 13.82
N LEU A 177 9.57 3.07 13.04
CA LEU A 177 10.51 2.51 12.06
C LEU A 177 11.57 1.63 12.72
N TYR A 178 12.06 1.99 13.91
CA TYR A 178 12.97 1.15 14.69
C TYR A 178 12.35 -0.20 15.05
N ARG A 179 11.08 -0.20 15.50
CA ARG A 179 10.36 -1.44 15.81
C ARG A 179 10.18 -2.30 14.57
N SER A 180 9.81 -1.71 13.44
CA SER A 180 9.69 -2.42 12.16
C SER A 180 11.05 -2.98 11.71
N ALA A 181 12.12 -2.20 11.76
CA ALA A 181 13.46 -2.68 11.40
C ALA A 181 13.90 -3.86 12.27
N LYS A 182 13.54 -3.87 13.56
CA LYS A 182 13.81 -4.98 14.47
C LYS A 182 13.11 -6.28 14.05
N THR A 183 11.92 -6.23 13.45
CA THR A 183 11.23 -7.46 12.99
C THR A 183 11.94 -8.14 11.82
N VAL A 184 12.82 -7.42 11.13
CA VAL A 184 13.62 -7.95 10.01
C VAL A 184 15.12 -7.95 10.30
N GLY A 185 15.53 -7.79 11.57
CA GLY A 185 16.94 -7.83 12.01
C GLY A 185 17.80 -6.68 11.47
N ARG A 186 17.21 -5.50 11.24
CA ARG A 186 17.87 -4.31 10.68
C ARG A 186 17.85 -3.10 11.62
N GLU A 187 17.60 -3.30 12.90
CA GLU A 187 17.60 -2.24 13.90
C GLU A 187 18.94 -1.47 13.94
N GLN A 188 20.06 -2.17 13.76
CA GLN A 188 21.39 -1.55 13.76
C GLN A 188 21.66 -0.65 12.56
N LEU A 189 20.97 -0.89 11.44
CA LEU A 189 21.04 0.00 10.30
C LEU A 189 20.54 1.40 10.69
N LEU A 190 19.38 1.50 11.34
CA LEU A 190 18.86 2.78 11.80
C LEU A 190 19.78 3.46 12.83
N CYS A 191 20.42 2.67 13.69
CA CYS A 191 21.34 3.19 14.71
C CYS A 191 22.63 3.76 14.13
N THR A 192 23.06 3.29 12.97
CA THR A 192 24.29 3.76 12.29
C THR A 192 24.02 4.89 11.29
N LEU A 193 22.85 4.91 10.65
CA LEU A 193 22.51 5.89 9.61
C LEU A 193 22.17 7.29 10.13
N LEU A 194 21.87 7.44 11.43
CA LEU A 194 21.35 8.69 11.99
C LEU A 194 22.20 9.21 13.15
N PRO A 195 22.22 10.55 13.37
CA PRO A 195 22.95 11.14 14.50
C PRO A 195 22.49 10.55 15.84
N TRP A 196 23.46 10.23 16.70
CA TRP A 196 23.23 9.60 18.00
C TRP A 196 22.14 10.29 18.84
N GLY A 197 22.11 11.63 18.82
CA GLY A 197 21.09 12.41 19.54
C GLY A 197 19.64 12.07 19.17
N LYS A 198 19.38 11.62 17.93
CA LYS A 198 18.05 11.21 17.47
C LYS A 198 17.71 9.77 17.86
N VAL A 199 18.71 8.89 17.89
CA VAL A 199 18.51 7.44 18.00
C VAL A 199 18.83 6.84 19.37
N LYS A 200 19.53 7.59 20.24
CA LYS A 200 19.99 7.12 21.56
C LYS A 200 18.91 6.44 22.41
N SER A 201 17.67 6.92 22.37
CA SER A 201 16.61 6.39 23.24
C SER A 201 16.08 5.02 22.84
N PHE A 202 16.39 4.56 21.64
CA PHE A 202 15.94 3.25 21.16
C PHE A 202 17.09 2.33 20.76
N CYS A 203 18.29 2.86 20.48
CA CYS A 203 19.49 2.07 20.18
C CYS A 203 20.31 1.64 21.41
N LEU A 204 19.95 2.10 22.62
CA LEU A 204 20.57 1.69 23.89
C LEU A 204 19.86 0.48 24.56
N THR A 205 18.75 0.03 23.97
CA THR A 205 17.87 -1.03 24.48
C THR A 205 17.84 -2.21 23.53
#